data_AF-A0A1R4G3R0-F1
#
_entry.id   AF-A0A1R4G3R0-F1
#
_cell.length_a   1.000
_cell.length_b   1.000
_cell.length_c   1.000
_cell.angle_alpha   90.00
_cell.angle_beta   90.00
_cell.angle_gamma   90.00
#
_symmetry.space_group_name_H-M   'P 1'
#
loop_
_entity.id
_entity.type
_entity.pdbx_description
1 polymer ?
#
loop_
_entity_poly.entity_id
_entity_poly.type
_entity_poly.pdbx_seq_one_letter_code
_entity_poly.pdbx_strand_id
1 'polypeptide(L)' 'MSSWTKTRSQIAHAKRRDPNADVTELRRQLKAEHLEDYVARVVAEAPPLTPGQLDRIAGLLRPVGCGAA' A
#
# COMPACT_ATOMS: atom_id res chain seq x y z
N MET A 1 -6.63 -12.98 -10.07
CA MET A 1 -6.88 -13.40 -8.67
C MET A 1 -5.92 -12.61 -7.79
N SER A 2 -6.42 -11.75 -6.89
CA SER A 2 -5.55 -10.93 -6.04
C SER A 2 -4.59 -11.81 -5.22
N SER A 3 -3.30 -11.45 -5.21
CA SER A 3 -2.21 -12.23 -4.59
C SER A 3 -2.53 -12.63 -3.15
N TRP A 4 -3.15 -11.72 -2.40
CA TRP A 4 -3.53 -11.91 -1.00
C TRP A 4 -4.49 -13.09 -0.75
N THR A 5 -5.32 -13.47 -1.73
CA THR A 5 -6.25 -14.61 -1.58
C THR A 5 -5.48 -15.94 -1.51
N LYS A 6 -4.36 -16.05 -2.24
CA LYS A 6 -3.48 -17.23 -2.21
C LYS A 6 -2.74 -17.30 -0.88
N THR A 7 -2.14 -16.20 -0.43
CA THR A 7 -1.43 -16.10 0.85
C THR A 7 -2.34 -16.42 2.03
N ARG A 8 -3.60 -15.94 2.02
CA ARG A 8 -4.62 -16.29 3.02
C ARG A 8 -4.88 -17.80 3.06
N SER A 9 -4.99 -18.43 1.89
CA SER A 9 -5.25 -19.87 1.78
C SER A 9 -4.08 -20.70 2.31
N GLN A 10 -2.84 -20.25 2.10
CA GLN A 10 -1.63 -20.87 2.64
C GLN A 10 -1.58 -20.80 4.17
N ILE A 11 -1.93 -19.66 4.77
CA ILE A 11 -2.02 -19.52 6.23
C ILE A 11 -3.05 -20.50 6.80
N ALA A 12 -4.24 -20.57 6.18
CA ALA A 12 -5.30 -21.47 6.61
C ALA A 12 -4.87 -22.94 6.53
N HIS A 13 -4.21 -23.34 5.44
CA HIS A 13 -3.66 -24.68 5.29
C HIS A 13 -2.57 -25.00 6.32
N ALA A 14 -1.65 -24.07 6.58
CA ALA A 14 -0.60 -24.24 7.57
C ALA A 14 -1.18 -24.46 8.98
N LYS A 15 -2.13 -23.60 9.39
CA LYS A 15 -2.80 -23.72 10.69
C LYS A 15 -3.70 -24.94 10.83
N ARG A 16 -4.31 -25.41 9.73
CA ARG A 16 -5.10 -26.65 9.74
C ARG A 16 -4.22 -27.88 9.94
N ARG A 17 -3.01 -27.88 9.39
CA ARG A 17 -2.05 -28.99 9.52
C ARG A 17 -1.40 -29.01 10.89
N ASP A 18 -1.00 -27.84 11.38
CA ASP A 18 -0.39 -27.68 12.70
C ASP A 18 -0.87 -26.36 13.33
N PRO A 19 -1.62 -26.41 14.45
CA PRO A 19 -2.05 -25.23 15.18
C PRO A 19 -0.90 -24.30 15.59
N ASN A 20 0.29 -24.86 15.86
CA ASN A 20 1.48 -24.14 16.32
C ASN A 20 2.40 -23.68 15.19
N ALA A 21 2.07 -23.97 13.93
CA ALA A 21 2.88 -23.57 12.79
C ALA A 21 3.17 -22.06 12.81
N ASP A 22 4.43 -21.69 12.59
CA ASP A 22 4.82 -20.31 12.40
C ASP A 22 4.32 -19.83 11.04
N VAL A 23 3.50 -18.78 11.08
CA VAL A 23 2.90 -18.13 9.90
C VAL A 23 3.21 -16.64 9.90
N THR A 24 4.19 -16.20 10.68
CA THR A 24 4.54 -14.79 10.85
C THR A 24 4.89 -14.14 9.52
N GLU A 25 5.70 -14.81 8.70
CA GLU A 25 6.08 -14.29 7.38
C GLU A 25 4.89 -14.27 6.42
N LEU A 26 4.07 -15.33 6.40
CA LEU A 26 2.85 -15.35 5.58
C LEU A 26 1.87 -14.23 5.97
N ARG A 27 1.77 -13.90 7.26
CA ARG A 27 0.95 -12.77 7.74
C ARG A 27 1.53 -11.43 7.33
N ARG A 28 2.86 -11.26 7.38
CA ARG A 28 3.54 -10.06 6.88
C ARG A 28 3.27 -9.88 5.39
N GLN A 29 3.47 -10.92 4.61
CA GLN A 29 3.19 -10.93 3.17
C GLN A 29 1.72 -10.56 2.89
N LEU A 30 0.77 -11.18 3.61
CA LEU A 30 -0.65 -10.88 3.47
C LEU A 30 -0.94 -9.39 3.69
N LYS A 31 -0.32 -8.76 4.69
CA LYS A 31 -0.48 -7.33 4.97
C LYS A 31 0.12 -6.45 3.88
N ALA A 32 1.27 -6.81 3.34
CA ALA A 32 1.90 -6.10 2.22
C ALA A 32 1.01 -6.13 0.97
N GLU A 33 0.49 -7.30 0.60
CA GLU A 33 -0.38 -7.47 -0.58
C GLU A 33 -1.72 -6.73 -0.43
N HIS A 34 -2.28 -6.68 0.78
CA HIS A 34 -3.46 -5.87 1.05
C HIS A 34 -3.20 -4.37 0.90
N LEU A 35 -2.02 -3.91 1.32
CA LEU A 35 -1.63 -2.51 1.19
C LEU A 35 -1.41 -2.13 -0.28
N GLU A 36 -0.78 -3.02 -1.05
CA GLU A 36 -0.61 -2.84 -2.49
C GLU A 36 -1.96 -2.73 -3.22
N ASP A 37 -2.88 -3.67 -2.98
CA ASP A 37 -4.23 -3.63 -3.57
C ASP A 37 -4.97 -2.33 -3.18
N TYR A 38 -4.85 -1.91 -1.91
CA TYR A 38 -5.48 -0.67 -1.43
C TYR A 38 -4.89 0.57 -2.11
N VAL A 39 -3.56 0.66 -2.21
CA VAL A 39 -2.88 1.77 -2.89
C VAL A 39 -3.27 1.80 -4.37
N ALA A 40 -3.27 0.65 -5.05
CA ALA A 40 -3.67 0.56 -6.45
C ALA A 40 -5.11 1.07 -6.65
N ARG A 41 -6.02 0.70 -5.74
CA ARG A 41 -7.42 1.18 -5.79
C ARG A 41 -7.51 2.68 -5.55
N VAL A 42 -6.83 3.21 -4.54
CA VAL A 42 -6.84 4.65 -4.22
C VAL A 42 -6.25 5.46 -5.38
N VAL A 43 -5.16 4.98 -6.01
CA VAL A 43 -4.54 5.64 -7.16
C VAL A 43 -5.45 5.57 -8.39
N ALA A 44 -6.10 4.43 -8.64
CA ALA A 44 -7.01 4.27 -9.77
C ALA A 44 -8.32 5.08 -9.59
N GLU A 45 -8.79 5.23 -8.36
CA GLU A 45 -9.99 6.01 -8.01
C GLU A 45 -9.70 7.52 -7.96
N ALA A 46 -8.44 7.94 -7.81
CA ALA A 46 -8.06 9.35 -7.84
C ALA A 46 -8.25 9.90 -9.27
N PRO A 47 -9.16 10.85 -9.50
CA PRO A 47 -9.19 11.59 -10.75
C PRO A 47 -7.82 12.23 -10.97
N PRO A 48 -7.34 12.39 -12.22
CA PRO A 48 -6.13 13.14 -12.48
C PRO A 48 -6.22 14.50 -11.78
N LEU A 49 -5.16 14.85 -11.03
CA LEU A 49 -5.13 16.07 -10.23
C LEU A 49 -5.48 17.27 -11.14
N THR A 50 -6.43 18.08 -10.69
CA THR A 50 -6.79 19.30 -11.41
C THR A 50 -5.57 20.23 -11.46
N PRO A 51 -5.45 21.10 -12.48
CA PRO A 51 -4.35 22.07 -12.56
C PRO A 51 -4.16 22.89 -11.28
N GLY A 52 -5.25 23.33 -10.63
CA GLY A 52 -5.18 24.06 -9.36
C GLY A 52 -4.69 23.25 -8.16
N GLN A 53 -4.92 21.93 -8.15
CA GLN A 53 -4.36 21.04 -7.12
C GLN A 53 -2.86 20.82 -7.33
N LEU A 54 -2.43 20.67 -8.59
CA LEU A 54 -1.03 20.59 -8.95
C LEU A 54 -0.28 21.88 -8.58
N ASP A 55 -0.84 23.05 -8.87
CA ASP A 55 -0.26 24.34 -8.50
C ASP A 55 -0.11 24.48 -6.98
N ARG A 56 -1.10 24.03 -6.20
CA ARG A 56 -1.04 24.03 -4.73
C ARG A 56 0.05 23.10 -4.20
N ILE A 57 0.14 21.89 -4.73
CA ILE A 57 1.19 20.92 -4.36
C ILE A 57 2.57 21.44 -4.74
N ALA A 58 2.71 22.02 -5.94
CA ALA A 58 3.96 22.62 -6.40
C ALA A 58 4.40 23.79 -5.49
N GLY A 59 3.46 24.59 -4.98
CA GLY A 59 3.75 25.65 -4.00
C GLY A 59 4.23 25.10 -2.65
N LEU A 60 3.66 23.99 -2.18
CA LEU A 60 4.06 23.35 -0.91
C LEU A 60 5.41 22.63 -1.00
N LEU A 61 5.74 22.07 -2.16
CA LEU A 61 6.99 21.33 -2.40
C LEU A 61 8.14 22.24 -2.85
N ARG A 62 7.84 23.47 -3.29
CA ARG A 62 8.90 24.44 -3.61
C ARG A 62 9.61 24.77 -2.30
N PRO A 63 10.92 24.52 -2.18
CA PRO A 63 11.65 24.89 -0.98
C PRO A 63 11.44 26.39 -0.75
N VAL A 64 10.99 26.74 0.46
CA VAL A 64 10.95 28.13 0.90
C VAL A 64 12.38 28.61 0.76
N GLY A 65 12.62 29.51 -0.20
CA GLY A 65 13.96 29.92 -0.59
C GLY A 65 14.78 30.16 0.66
N CYS A 66 15.84 29.37 0.82
CA CYS A 66 16.97 29.75 1.65
C CYS A 66 17.29 31.19 1.24
N GLY A 67 17.19 32.09 2.22
CA GLY A 67 17.12 33.52 1.99
C GLY A 67 18.27 34.01 1.12
N ALA A 68 17.95 34.99 0.28
CA ALA A 68 18.93 35.91 -0.24
C ALA A 68 19.67 36.57 0.95
N ALA A 69 20.98 36.31 1.05
CA ALA A 69 22.02 37.19 1.60
C ALA A 69 23.39 36.61 1.22
#